data_AF-A0A9E3QF56-F1
#
_entry.id   AF-A0A9E3QF56-F1
#
_cell.length_a   1.000
_cell.length_b   1.000
_cell.length_c   1.000
_cell.angle_alpha   90.00
_cell.angle_beta   90.00
_cell.angle_gamma   90.00
#
_symmetry.space_group_name_H-M   'P 1'
#
loop_
_entity.id
_entity.type
_entity.pdbx_description
1 polymer ?
#
loop_
_entity_poly.entity_id
_entity_poly.type
_entity_poly.pdbx_seq_one_letter_code
_entity_poly.pdbx_strand_id
1 'polypeptide(L)' 'MSKQQISEGRNWYVVHTYAGYENAVMRNLKQRIESLGMEDKIFNVIVPTEKKVKIKGGKRVEEEEKIY' A
#
# COMPACT_ATOMS: atom_id res chain seq x y z
N MET A 1 -15.67 12.29 -17.49
CA MET A 1 -14.66 12.12 -16.43
C MET A 1 -14.77 13.30 -15.49
N SER A 2 -15.17 13.05 -14.24
CA SER A 2 -15.40 14.07 -13.20
C SER A 2 -14.11 14.86 -12.98
N LYS A 3 -14.13 16.18 -13.18
CA LYS A 3 -13.02 17.06 -12.78
C LYS A 3 -12.83 16.89 -11.27
N GLN A 4 -11.72 16.29 -10.84
CA GLN A 4 -11.33 16.31 -9.44
C GLN A 4 -11.09 17.77 -9.05
N GLN A 5 -11.90 18.26 -8.13
CA GLN A 5 -11.67 19.55 -7.51
C GLN A 5 -10.49 19.36 -6.56
N ILE A 6 -9.28 19.70 -7.04
CA ILE A 6 -8.05 19.58 -6.26
C ILE A 6 -8.17 20.59 -5.12
N SER A 7 -8.52 20.12 -3.93
CA SER A 7 -8.40 20.94 -2.73
C SER A 7 -6.91 21.19 -2.48
N GLU A 8 -6.54 22.44 -2.16
CA GLU A 8 -5.16 22.84 -1.83
C GLU A 8 -4.73 22.27 -0.47
N GLY A 9 -4.67 20.94 -0.37
CA GLY A 9 -4.41 20.22 0.85
C GLY A 9 -3.89 18.80 0.59
N ARG A 10 -3.84 18.00 1.65
CA ARG A 10 -3.42 16.59 1.56
C ARG A 10 -4.48 15.79 0.82
N ASN A 11 -4.09 15.24 -0.32
CA ASN A 11 -4.95 14.42 -1.15
C ASN A 11 -4.47 12.95 -1.14
N TRP A 12 -5.42 12.03 -1.22
CA TRP A 12 -5.12 10.61 -1.39
C TRP A 12 -4.93 10.28 -2.86
N TYR A 13 -3.93 9.45 -3.14
CA TYR A 13 -3.63 8.96 -4.48
C TYR A 13 -3.66 7.43 -4.49
N VAL A 14 -4.16 6.86 -5.58
CA VAL A 14 -4.17 5.42 -5.81
C VAL A 14 -3.08 5.08 -6.81
N VAL A 15 -2.29 4.05 -6.52
CA VAL A 15 -1.24 3.54 -7.40
C VAL A 15 -1.59 2.13 -7.82
N HIS A 16 -1.70 1.90 -9.13
CA HIS A 16 -1.85 0.56 -9.67
C HIS A 16 -0.50 -0.16 -9.65
N THR A 17 -0.48 -1.35 -9.07
CA THR A 17 0.70 -2.20 -9.03
C THR A 17 0.33 -3.63 -9.40
N TYR A 18 1.34 -4.44 -9.74
CA TYR A 18 1.13 -5.84 -10.06
C TYR A 18 0.79 -6.64 -8.79
N ALA A 19 -0.18 -7.56 -8.93
CA ALA A 19 -0.62 -8.40 -7.84
C ALA A 19 0.56 -9.21 -7.25
N GLY A 20 0.80 -9.06 -5.95
CA GLY A 20 1.83 -9.81 -5.20
C GLY A 20 3.12 -9.03 -4.96
N TYR A 21 3.28 -7.89 -5.63
CA TYR A 21 4.41 -6.99 -5.40
C TYR A 21 4.05 -5.81 -4.51
N GLU A 22 2.80 -5.65 -4.09
CA GLU A 22 2.31 -4.50 -3.30
C GLU A 22 3.15 -4.24 -2.05
N ASN A 23 3.47 -5.30 -1.30
CA ASN A 23 4.34 -5.22 -0.11
C ASN A 23 5.78 -4.78 -0.47
N ALA A 24 6.32 -5.24 -1.61
CA ALA A 24 7.64 -4.83 -2.07
C ALA A 24 7.62 -3.39 -2.60
N VAL A 25 6.56 -2.97 -3.28
CA VAL A 25 6.37 -1.60 -3.76
C VAL A 25 6.25 -0.63 -2.59
N MET A 26 5.48 -0.97 -1.55
CA MET A 26 5.38 -0.17 -0.33
C MET A 26 6.75 0.04 0.33
N ARG A 27 7.55 -1.03 0.48
CA ARG A 27 8.91 -0.92 1.04
C ARG A 27 9.81 -0.02 0.20
N ASN A 28 9.81 -0.23 -1.12
CA ASN A 28 10.57 0.61 -2.04
C ASN A 28 10.13 2.07 -2.02
N LEU A 29 8.81 2.33 -1.90
CA LEU A 29 8.28 3.70 -1.81
C LEU A 29 8.81 4.38 -0.55
N LYS A 30 8.71 3.72 0.61
CA LYS A 30 9.22 4.25 1.88
C LYS A 30 10.71 4.58 1.80
N GLN A 31 11.51 3.65 1.28
CA GLN A 31 12.95 3.86 1.13
C GLN A 31 13.26 5.03 0.18
N ARG A 32 12.51 5.18 -0.92
CA ARG A 32 12.67 6.31 -1.85
C ARG A 32 12.24 7.63 -1.25
N ILE A 33 11.17 7.65 -0.45
CA ILE A 33 10.71 8.85 0.26
C ILE A 33 11.80 9.36 1.18
N GLU A 34 12.40 8.46 1.97
CA GLU A 34 13.52 8.79 2.87
C GLU A 34 14.76 9.24 2.07
N SER A 35 15.16 8.48 1.05
CA SER A 35 16.36 8.77 0.25
C SER A 35 16.27 10.09 -0.53
N LEU A 36 15.07 10.50 -0.94
CA LEU A 36 14.82 11.72 -1.70
C LEU A 36 14.33 12.87 -0.82
N GLY A 37 14.24 12.67 0.50
CA GLY A 37 13.76 13.69 1.45
C GLY A 37 12.33 14.16 1.19
N MET A 38 11.46 13.29 0.64
CA MET A 38 10.07 13.63 0.28
C MET A 38 9.07 13.42 1.42
N GLU A 39 9.55 13.33 2.65
CA GLU A 39 8.73 13.13 3.86
C GLU A 39 7.75 14.29 4.09
N ASP A 40 8.05 15.47 3.52
CA ASP A 40 7.21 16.67 3.52
C ASP A 40 5.98 16.56 2.60
N LYS A 41 6.03 15.66 1.60
CA LYS A 41 5.00 15.50 0.57
C LYS A 41 4.23 14.20 0.68
N ILE A 42 4.89 13.11 1.10
CA ILE A 42 4.28 11.79 1.18
C ILE A 42 4.22 11.34 2.65
N PHE A 43 3.04 11.54 3.25
CA PHE A 43 2.82 11.33 4.68
C PHE A 43 2.55 9.87 5.05
N ASN A 44 1.84 9.14 4.19
CA ASN A 44 1.41 7.78 4.51
C ASN A 44 1.29 6.93 3.24
N VAL A 45 1.65 5.66 3.36
CA VAL A 45 1.57 4.65 2.31
C VAL A 45 0.86 3.45 2.91
N ILE A 46 -0.35 3.18 2.43
CA ILE A 46 -1.19 2.08 2.90
C ILE A 46 -1.35 1.08 1.75
N VAL A 47 -1.14 -0.19 2.05
CA VAL A 47 -1.47 -1.30 1.16
C VAL A 47 -2.74 -1.94 1.70
N PRO A 48 -3.82 -2.04 0.90
CA PRO A 48 -5.03 -2.73 1.30
C PRO A 48 -4.83 -4.25 1.18
N THR A 49 -4.15 -4.85 2.16
CA THR A 49 -3.99 -6.30 2.27
C THR A 49 -4.72 -6.83 3.50
N GLU A 50 -5.52 -7.89 3.32
CA GLU A 50 -6.11 -8.64 4.43
C GLU A 50 -5.15 -9.75 4.84
N LYS A 51 -4.50 -9.60 6.00
CA LYS A 51 -3.71 -10.68 6.60
C LYS A 51 -4.66 -11.69 7.25
N LYS A 52 -5.08 -12.72 6.51
CA LYS A 52 -5.82 -13.85 7.08
C LYS A 52 -4.85 -14.92 7.56
N VAL A 53 -4.95 -15.26 8.84
CA VAL A 53 -4.24 -16.41 9.41
C VAL A 53 -5.17 -17.61 9.27
N LYS A 54 -4.91 -18.50 8.29
CA LYS A 54 -5.66 -19.76 8.13
C LYS A 54 -4.92 -20.90 8.83
N ILE A 55 -5.66 -21.73 9.56
CA ILE A 55 -5.10 -22.92 10.22
C ILE A 55 -5.38 -24.12 9.29
N LYS A 56 -4.34 -24.70 8.70
CA LYS A 56 -4.42 -25.95 7.91
C LYS A 56 -3.64 -27.04 8.63
N GLY A 57 -4.32 -28.13 9.01
CA GLY A 57 -3.68 -29.34 9.57
C GLY A 57 -2.99 -29.14 10.93
N GLY A 58 -3.48 -28.23 11.77
CA GLY A 58 -2.91 -27.97 13.10
C GLY A 58 -1.70 -27.03 13.13
N LYS A 59 -1.22 -26.55 11.98
CA LYS A 59 -0.21 -25.49 11.89
C LYS A 59 -0.84 -24.19 11.38
N ARG A 60 -0.45 -23.07 12.01
CA ARG A 60 -0.84 -21.72 11.58
C ARG A 60 -0.07 -21.41 10.29
N VAL A 61 -0.80 -21.14 9.21
CA VAL A 61 -0.22 -20.67 7.94
C VAL A 61 -0.75 -19.26 7.72
N GLU A 62 0.15 -18.30 7.67
CA GLU A 62 -0.18 -16.94 7.25
C GLU A 62 -0.34 -16.96 5.73
N GLU A 63 -1.56 -16.80 5.24
CA GLU A 63 -1.85 -16.79 3.81
C GLU A 63 -2.48 -15.42 3.50
N GLU A 64 -1.74 -14.55 2.81
CA GLU A 64 -2.23 -13.22 2.42
C GLU A 64 -3.34 -13.39 1.36
N GLU A 65 -4.60 -13.25 1.76
CA GLU A 65 -5.76 -13.28 0.86
C GLU A 65 -6.07 -11.83 0.46
N LYS A 66 -5.90 -11.50 -0.81
CA LYS A 66 -6.12 -10.13 -1.32
C LYS A 66 -7.61 -9.84 -1.43
N ILE A 67 -8.06 -8.68 -0.92
CA ILE A 67 -9.38 -8.13 -1.21
C ILE A 67 -9.23 -7.28 -2.48
N TYR A 68 -9.41 -7.89 -3.65
CA TYR A 68 -9.72 -7.18 -4.88
C TYR A 68 -10.65 -8.03 -5.74
#